data_AF-A0AA51Y9D9-F1
#
_entry.id   AF-A0AA51Y9D9-F1
#
_cell.length_a   1.000
_cell.length_b   1.000
_cell.length_c   1.000
_cell.angle_alpha   90.00
_cell.angle_beta   90.00
_cell.angle_gamma   90.00
#
_symmetry.space_group_name_H-M   'P 1'
#
loop_
_entity.id
_entity.type
_entity.pdbx_description
1 polymer ?
#
loop_
_entity_poly.entity_id
_entity_poly.type
_entity_poly.pdbx_seq_one_letter_code
_entity_poly.pdbx_strand_id
1 'polypeptide(L)'
;MSDEIDMEFTFDAPPEKVWRAVSIAQYRERWLPGTDLAQEEPVAVEEGSAVSYRMRDVLPPHEESVVTFSVTADGRGGTRLGIVQQMRPAPANANDTVMLAA
;
A
#
# COMPACT_ATOMS: atom_id res chain seq x y z
N MET A 1 -0.67 7.95 -18.83
CA MET A 1 -1.76 7.77 -17.84
C MET A 1 -1.06 7.55 -16.53
N SER A 2 -1.31 8.38 -15.52
CA SER A 2 -0.69 8.20 -14.21
C SER A 2 -1.24 6.92 -13.60
N ASP A 3 -0.38 5.96 -13.29
CA ASP A 3 -0.78 4.70 -12.64
C ASP A 3 -0.71 4.87 -11.12
N GLU A 4 -1.44 5.89 -10.66
CA GLU A 4 -1.50 6.34 -9.28
C GLU A 4 -2.97 6.45 -8.88
N ILE A 5 -3.28 5.83 -7.74
CA ILE A 5 -4.61 5.87 -7.13
C ILE A 5 -4.48 6.51 -5.76
N ASP A 6 -5.11 7.67 -5.60
CA ASP A 6 -5.19 8.41 -4.35
C ASP A 6 -6.53 8.16 -3.65
N MET A 7 -6.45 7.84 -2.36
CA MET A 7 -7.61 7.65 -1.51
C MET A 7 -7.40 8.39 -0.18
N GLU A 8 -8.46 8.98 0.37
CA GLU A 8 -8.43 9.67 1.66
C GLU A 8 -9.58 9.18 2.53
N PHE A 9 -9.28 8.89 3.79
CA PHE A 9 -10.24 8.45 4.80
C PHE A 9 -10.10 9.25 6.08
N THR A 10 -11.20 9.42 6.81
CA THR A 10 -11.19 10.04 8.14
C THR A 10 -11.58 9.03 9.21
N PHE A 11 -10.91 9.12 10.35
CA PHE A 11 -11.12 8.26 11.51
C PHE A 11 -11.37 9.09 12.76
N ASP A 12 -12.40 8.73 13.54
CA ASP A 12 -12.62 9.26 14.89
C ASP A 12 -11.71 8.55 15.91
N ALA A 13 -10.41 8.69 15.66
CA ALA A 13 -9.35 8.13 16.46
C ALA A 13 -8.13 9.05 16.38
N PRO A 14 -7.31 9.12 17.45
CA PRO A 14 -6.12 9.95 17.43
C PRO A 14 -5.06 9.35 16.48
N PRO A 15 -4.19 10.19 15.87
CA PRO A 15 -3.20 9.76 14.88
C PRO A 15 -2.30 8.63 15.34
N GLU A 16 -1.91 8.59 16.62
CA GLU A 16 -1.04 7.55 17.15
C GLU A 16 -1.71 6.17 17.11
N LYS A 17 -3.04 6.12 17.25
CA LYS A 17 -3.79 4.85 17.18
C LYS A 17 -3.85 4.34 15.73
N VAL A 18 -4.10 5.23 14.78
CA VAL A 18 -4.12 4.88 13.35
C VAL A 18 -2.72 4.50 12.88
N TRP A 19 -1.69 5.25 13.28
CA TRP A 19 -0.29 4.93 13.01
C TRP A 19 0.05 3.51 13.46
N ARG A 20 -0.27 3.16 14.72
CA ARG A 20 -0.03 1.80 15.23
C ARG A 20 -0.77 0.73 14.44
N ALA A 21 -1.93 1.02 13.87
CA ALA A 21 -2.70 0.07 13.07
C ALA A 21 -2.06 -0.21 11.69
N VAL A 22 -1.33 0.76 11.13
CA VAL A 22 -0.65 0.61 9.83
C VAL A 22 0.82 0.19 9.96
N SER A 23 1.52 0.58 11.03
CA SER A 23 2.98 0.36 11.17
C SER A 23 3.36 -0.90 11.96
N ILE A 24 2.52 -1.35 12.90
CA ILE A 24 2.80 -2.54 13.72
C ILE A 24 2.16 -3.76 13.06
N ALA A 25 2.99 -4.73 12.65
CA ALA A 25 2.57 -5.96 11.97
C ALA A 25 1.39 -6.67 12.65
N GLN A 26 1.45 -6.86 13.98
CA GLN A 26 0.39 -7.55 14.75
C GLN A 26 -0.99 -6.87 14.70
N TYR A 27 -1.05 -5.54 14.49
CA TYR A 27 -2.32 -4.82 14.32
C TYR A 27 -2.71 -4.77 12.85
N ARG A 28 -1.73 -4.55 11.96
CA ARG A 28 -1.91 -4.53 10.51
C ARG A 28 -2.52 -5.83 9.99
N GLU A 29 -1.98 -6.99 10.38
CA GLU A 29 -2.43 -8.32 9.94
C GLU A 29 -3.92 -8.61 10.19
N ARG A 30 -4.56 -7.89 11.12
CA ARG A 30 -5.98 -8.06 11.41
C ARG A 30 -6.91 -7.52 10.31
N TRP A 31 -6.42 -6.60 9.50
CA TRP A 31 -7.20 -5.94 8.45
C TRP A 31 -6.49 -5.92 7.09
N LEU A 32 -5.16 -6.01 7.09
CA LEU A 32 -4.31 -6.17 5.93
C LEU A 32 -3.38 -7.38 6.13
N PRO A 33 -3.80 -8.58 5.69
CA PRO A 33 -3.03 -9.80 5.89
C PRO A 33 -1.75 -9.80 5.06
N GLY A 34 -0.70 -10.46 5.56
CA GLY A 34 0.59 -10.56 4.86
C GLY A 34 0.52 -11.25 3.50
N THR A 35 -0.55 -12.00 3.20
CA THR A 35 -0.78 -12.61 1.88
C THR A 35 -0.99 -11.60 0.76
N ASP A 36 -1.47 -10.40 1.10
CA ASP A 36 -1.66 -9.29 0.15
C ASP A 36 -0.38 -8.44 0.01
N LEU A 37 0.64 -8.73 0.82
CA LEU A 37 1.94 -8.09 0.78
C LEU A 37 2.93 -8.96 -0.01
N ALA A 38 3.72 -8.32 -0.89
CA ALA A 38 4.85 -8.99 -1.52
C ALA A 38 6.01 -9.22 -0.53
N GLN A 39 6.06 -8.43 0.54
CA GLN A 39 7.00 -8.54 1.66
C GLN A 39 6.36 -8.00 2.95
N GLU A 40 6.63 -8.62 4.09
CA GLU A 40 6.04 -8.22 5.38
C GLU A 40 6.62 -6.91 5.91
N GLU A 41 7.91 -6.67 5.64
CA GLU A 41 8.62 -5.45 6.02
C GLU A 41 8.21 -4.26 5.13
N PRO A 42 8.05 -3.06 5.71
CA PRO A 42 7.82 -1.85 4.92
C PRO A 42 9.02 -1.53 4.02
N VAL A 43 8.77 -0.98 2.84
CA VAL A 43 9.82 -0.48 1.93
C VAL A 43 10.38 0.86 2.39
N ALA A 44 9.57 1.67 3.09
CA ALA A 44 9.94 2.96 3.66
C ALA A 44 9.06 3.25 4.88
N VAL A 45 9.64 3.93 5.87
CA VAL A 45 8.95 4.35 7.09
C VAL A 45 9.40 5.76 7.45
N GLU A 46 8.44 6.66 7.58
CA GLU A 46 8.56 7.97 8.21
C GLU A 46 7.80 7.91 9.54
N GLU A 47 8.54 7.73 10.64
CA GLU A 47 7.97 7.49 11.97
C GLU A 47 6.87 8.50 12.33
N GLY A 48 5.65 8.00 12.55
CA GLY A 48 4.49 8.78 12.95
C GLY A 48 3.78 9.54 11.83
N SER A 49 4.28 9.46 10.59
CA SER A 49 3.77 10.22 9.44
C SER A 49 3.36 9.32 8.28
N ALA A 50 4.25 8.45 7.79
CA ALA A 50 3.97 7.64 6.61
C ALA A 50 4.67 6.28 6.63
N VAL A 51 4.03 5.26 6.08
CA VAL A 51 4.63 3.93 5.89
C VAL A 51 4.24 3.38 4.52
N SER A 52 5.22 2.83 3.81
CA SER A 52 5.03 2.26 2.49
C SER A 52 5.24 0.75 2.51
N TYR A 53 4.34 0.02 1.88
CA TYR A 53 4.41 -1.44 1.71
C TYR A 53 4.43 -1.83 0.24
N ARG A 54 5.12 -2.92 -0.07
CA ARG A 54 4.98 -3.56 -1.37
C ARG A 54 3.83 -4.54 -1.32
N MET A 55 2.80 -4.28 -2.11
CA MET A 55 1.63 -5.14 -2.23
C MET A 55 1.72 -5.99 -3.48
N ARG A 56 1.00 -7.10 -3.48
CA ARG A 56 0.91 -8.02 -4.61
C ARG A 56 -0.56 -8.32 -4.88
N ASP A 57 -0.97 -8.26 -6.14
CA ASP A 57 -2.31 -8.67 -6.54
C ASP A 57 -2.52 -10.17 -6.27
N VAL A 58 -3.68 -10.52 -5.75
CA VAL A 58 -4.09 -11.89 -5.50
C VAL A 58 -4.37 -12.65 -6.81
N LEU A 59 -4.68 -11.94 -7.89
CA LEU A 59 -4.93 -12.52 -9.20
C LEU A 59 -3.64 -12.55 -10.05
N PRO A 60 -3.38 -13.62 -10.81
CA PRO A 60 -2.36 -13.62 -11.85
C PRO A 60 -2.59 -12.44 -12.83
N PRO A 61 -1.55 -11.70 -13.24
CA PRO A 61 -0.13 -12.04 -13.14
C PRO A 61 0.57 -11.63 -11.83
N HIS A 62 -0.17 -11.39 -10.74
CA HIS A 62 0.35 -11.00 -9.42
C HIS A 62 1.17 -9.70 -9.48
N GLU A 63 0.59 -8.67 -10.10
CA GLU A 63 1.25 -7.38 -10.23
C GLU A 63 1.62 -6.80 -8.87
N GLU A 64 2.79 -6.17 -8.80
CA GLU A 64 3.28 -5.57 -7.58
C GLU A 64 3.12 -4.05 -7.61
N SER A 65 2.59 -3.50 -6.52
CA SER A 65 2.42 -2.06 -6.33
C SER A 65 3.12 -1.61 -5.05
N VAL A 66 3.36 -0.31 -4.94
CA VAL A 66 3.79 0.32 -3.70
C VAL A 66 2.63 1.13 -3.17
N VAL A 67 2.19 0.82 -1.96
CA VAL A 67 1.11 1.54 -1.28
C VAL A 67 1.68 2.27 -0.09
N THR A 68 1.48 3.59 -0.07
CA THR A 68 1.92 4.49 0.99
C THR A 68 0.72 4.95 1.80
N PHE A 69 0.74 4.64 3.09
CA PHE A 69 -0.22 5.10 4.08
C PHE A 69 0.33 6.33 4.78
N SER A 70 -0.34 7.47 4.71
CA SER A 70 0.03 8.70 5.41
C SER A 70 -1.00 9.05 6.47
N VAL A 71 -0.54 9.45 7.65
CA VAL A 71 -1.36 9.70 8.83
C VAL A 71 -1.16 11.15 9.25
N THR A 72 -2.24 11.94 9.25
CA THR A 72 -2.22 13.34 9.69
C THR A 72 -3.37 13.63 10.64
N ALA A 73 -3.18 14.57 11.57
CA ALA A 73 -4.26 15.02 12.45
C ALA A 73 -5.32 15.81 11.65
N ASP A 74 -6.60 15.57 11.93
CA ASP A 74 -7.70 16.28 11.24
C ASP A 74 -8.08 17.64 11.88
N GLY A 75 -7.41 18.00 12.98
CA GLY A 75 -7.65 19.22 13.75
C GLY A 75 -8.85 19.17 14.71
N ARG A 76 -9.60 18.07 14.76
CA ARG A 76 -10.76 17.84 15.65
C ARG A 76 -10.53 16.72 16.67
N GLY A 77 -9.31 16.19 16.73
CA GLY A 77 -8.94 15.04 17.57
C GLY A 77 -9.05 13.70 16.84
N GLY A 78 -9.44 13.71 15.57
CA GLY A 78 -9.44 12.58 14.67
C GLY A 78 -8.19 12.54 13.79
N THR A 79 -8.23 11.63 12.81
CA THR A 79 -7.14 11.35 11.90
C THR A 79 -7.61 11.36 10.47
N ARG A 80 -6.78 11.89 9.58
CA ARG A 80 -6.86 11.75 8.14
C ARG A 80 -5.82 10.74 7.68
N LEU A 81 -6.28 9.66 7.08
CA LEU A 81 -5.45 8.63 6.47
C LEU A 81 -5.44 8.85 4.95
N GLY A 82 -4.30 9.21 4.39
CA GLY A 82 -4.06 9.16 2.95
C GLY A 82 -3.53 7.79 2.56
N ILE A 83 -3.96 7.29 1.40
CA ILE A 83 -3.46 6.06 0.81
C ILE A 83 -3.15 6.37 -0.65
N VAL A 84 -1.88 6.25 -1.01
CA VAL A 84 -1.42 6.42 -2.40
C VAL A 84 -0.90 5.08 -2.88
N GLN A 85 -1.56 4.52 -3.89
CA GLN A 85 -1.12 3.31 -4.56
C GLN A 85 -0.46 3.65 -5.88
N GLN A 86 0.77 3.20 -6.06
CA GLN A 86 1.55 3.38 -7.30
C GLN A 86 1.84 2.01 -7.90
N MET A 87 1.35 1.74 -9.11
CA MET A 87 1.76 0.52 -9.83
C MET A 87 3.21 0.64 -10.27
N ARG A 88 3.96 -0.46 -10.17
CA ARG A 88 5.27 -0.50 -10.80
C ARG A 88 5.08 -0.60 -12.31
N PRO A 89 5.84 0.17 -13.11
CA PRO A 89 5.85 -0.07 -14.55
C PRO A 89 6.31 -1.51 -14.79
N ALA A 90 5.55 -2.25 -15.60
CA ALA A 90 5.90 -3.60 -15.99
C ALA A 90 7.34 -3.63 -16.52
N PRO A 91 8.16 -4.62 -16.12
CA PRO A 91 9.53 -4.69 -16.62
C PRO A 91 9.48 -4.88 -18.14
N ALA A 92 10.20 -4.03 -18.88
CA ALA A 92 10.13 -3.92 -20.35
C ALA A 92 10.55 -5.19 -21.12
N ASN A 93 10.96 -6.25 -20.42
CA ASN A 93 11.35 -7.55 -20.95
C ASN A 93 10.27 -8.63 -20.79
N ALA A 94 9.01 -8.26 -20.51
CA ALA A 94 7.86 -9.14 -20.74
C ALA A 94 7.70 -9.39 -22.26
N ASN A 95 8.59 -10.20 -22.83
CA ASN A 95 8.38 -10.82 -24.12
C ASN A 95 7.24 -11.82 -23.94
N ASP A 96 6.00 -11.34 -24.09
CA ASP A 96 4.87 -12.18 -24.45
C ASP A 96 5.23 -12.83 -25.79
N THR A 97 5.81 -14.02 -25.70
CA THR A 97 6.22 -14.78 -26.87
C THR A 97 4.94 -15.30 -27.49
N VAL A 98 4.37 -14.51 -28.40
CA VAL A 98 3.40 -15.00 -29.38
C VAL A 98 4.16 -15.97 -30.28
N MET A 99 4.27 -17.23 -29.84
CA MET A 99 4.58 -18.35 -30.73
C MET A 99 3.38 -18.52 -31.66
N LEU A 100 3.36 -17.78 -32.77
CA LEU A 100 2.48 -18.07 -33.89
C LEU A 100 3.04 -19.32 -34.58
N ALA A 101 2.50 -20.49 -34.25
CA ALA A 101 2.72 -21.70 -35.05
C ALA A 101 1.85 -21.62 -36.30
N ALA A 102 2.48 -21.50 -37.47
CA ALA A 102 1.90 -21.80 -38.79
C ALA A 102 3.00 -22.26 -39.75
#